data_AF-A0A398BFL3-F1
#
_entry.id   AF-A0A398BFL3-F1
#
_cell.length_a   1.000
_cell.length_b   1.000
_cell.length_c   1.000
_cell.angle_alpha   90.00
_cell.angle_beta   90.00
_cell.angle_gamma   90.00
#
_symmetry.space_group_name_H-M   'P 1'
#
loop_
_entity.id
_entity.type
_entity.pdbx_description
1 polymer ?
#
loop_
_entity_poly.entity_id
_entity_poly.type
_entity_poly.pdbx_seq_one_letter_code
_entity_poly.pdbx_strand_id
1 'polypeptide(L)'
;MFTVIEKAVLIMGALRFLSASIEMVAAMLIFKFNDIEKALIINSSLAMVGPIILVVTTTVGLIGVAEKLSLFKISCIFLGVVLILVGIKSR
;
A
#
# COMPACT_ATOMS: atom_id res chain seq x y z
N MET A 1 -3.31 25.06 20.74
CA MET A 1 -4.31 25.20 19.66
C MET A 1 -4.87 23.81 19.39
N PHE A 2 -6.13 23.54 19.75
CA PHE A 2 -6.81 22.31 19.30
C PHE A 2 -7.23 22.54 17.86
N THR A 3 -6.38 22.15 16.91
CA THR A 3 -6.76 22.13 15.51
C THR A 3 -7.75 21.00 15.31
N VAL A 4 -8.98 21.33 14.93
CA VAL A 4 -9.97 20.33 14.53
C VAL A 4 -9.41 19.62 13.30
N ILE A 5 -8.99 18.37 13.46
CA ILE A 5 -8.41 17.58 12.36
C ILE A 5 -9.53 17.23 11.38
N GLU A 6 -9.31 17.51 10.10
CA GLU A 6 -10.23 17.10 9.06
C GLU A 6 -10.39 15.57 9.03
N LYS A 7 -11.63 15.10 8.87
CA LYS A 7 -11.93 13.67 8.85
C LYS A 7 -11.13 12.92 7.77
N ALA A 8 -10.98 13.52 6.58
CA ALA A 8 -10.18 12.95 5.50
C ALA A 8 -8.71 12.79 5.89
N VAL A 9 -8.12 13.80 6.53
CA VAL A 9 -6.72 13.75 7.02
C VAL A 9 -6.55 12.67 8.09
N LEU A 10 -7.50 12.55 9.01
CA LEU A 10 -7.47 11.51 10.04
C LEU A 10 -7.52 10.10 9.42
N ILE A 11 -8.38 9.89 8.41
CA ILE A 11 -8.46 8.61 7.69
C ILE A 11 -7.16 8.35 6.91
N MET A 12 -6.61 9.36 6.20
CA MET A 12 -5.33 9.22 5.49
C MET A 12 -4.20 8.81 6.44
N GLY A 13 -4.12 9.44 7.62
CA GLY A 13 -3.15 9.08 8.65
C GLY A 13 -3.36 7.66 9.18
N ALA A 14 -4.60 7.29 9.50
CA ALA A 14 -4.94 5.96 9.99
C ALA A 14 -4.56 4.84 8.99
N LEU A 15 -4.81 5.06 7.69
CA LEU A 15 -4.41 4.13 6.63
C LEU A 15 -2.88 3.95 6.57
N ARG A 16 -2.10 5.00 6.85
CA ARG A 16 -0.64 4.89 6.95
C ARG A 16 -0.19 4.07 8.15
N PHE A 17 -0.80 4.26 9.32
CA PHE A 17 -0.51 3.44 10.49
C PHE A 17 -0.85 1.97 10.28
N LEU A 18 -1.97 1.69 9.60
CA LEU A 18 -2.33 0.33 9.19
C LEU A 18 -1.26 -0.27 8.27
N SER A 19 -0.86 0.46 7.21
CA SER A 19 0.19 -0.01 6.29
C SER A 19 1.52 -0.26 6.99
N ALA A 20 1.95 0.65 7.88
CA ALA A 20 3.19 0.50 8.64
C ALA A 20 3.14 -0.74 9.54
N SER A 21 1.97 -1.06 10.09
CA SER A 21 1.78 -2.25 10.93
C SER A 21 1.91 -3.54 10.09
N ILE A 22 1.40 -3.54 8.85
CA ILE A 22 1.56 -4.68 7.93
C ILE A 22 3.03 -4.88 7.56
N GLU A 23 3.75 -3.81 7.23
CA GLU A 23 5.20 -3.82 6.96
C GLU A 23 5.99 -4.35 8.16
N MET A 24 5.64 -3.90 9.38
CA MET A 24 6.27 -4.35 10.62
C MET A 24 6.08 -5.86 10.82
N VAL A 25 4.88 -6.38 10.57
CA VAL A 25 4.59 -7.83 10.66
C VAL A 25 5.38 -8.61 9.61
N ALA A 26 5.46 -8.12 8.38
CA ALA A 26 6.26 -8.75 7.33
C ALA A 26 7.75 -8.81 7.70
N ALA A 27 8.31 -7.72 8.23
CA ALA A 27 9.69 -7.68 8.71
C ALA A 27 9.92 -8.70 9.84
N MET A 28 9.00 -8.79 10.81
CA MET A 28 9.07 -9.79 11.87
C MET A 28 9.04 -11.22 11.33
N LEU A 29 8.22 -11.51 10.30
CA LEU A 29 8.16 -12.81 9.66
C LEU A 29 9.46 -13.13 8.90
N ILE A 30 10.03 -12.15 8.18
CA ILE A 30 11.31 -12.29 7.48
C ILE A 30 12.41 -12.69 8.46
N PHE A 31 12.54 -11.96 9.57
CA PHE A 31 13.53 -12.28 10.61
C PHE A 31 13.26 -13.64 11.28
N LYS A 32 11.99 -13.98 11.52
CA LYS A 32 11.61 -15.26 12.13
C LYS A 32 11.97 -16.45 11.24
N PHE A 33 11.75 -16.36 9.93
CA PHE A 33 12.02 -17.48 9.03
C PHE A 33 13.49 -17.60 8.63
N ASN A 34 14.24 -16.49 8.64
CA ASN A 34 15.68 -16.44 8.35
C ASN A 34 16.06 -17.23 7.08
N ASP A 35 15.23 -17.12 6.05
CA ASP A 35 15.34 -17.87 4.80
C ASP A 35 15.05 -16.92 3.65
N ILE A 36 15.95 -16.88 2.66
CA ILE A 36 15.92 -15.92 1.57
C ILE A 36 14.71 -16.16 0.66
N GLU A 37 14.34 -17.41 0.40
CA GLU A 37 13.21 -17.75 -0.47
C GLU A 37 11.88 -17.33 0.19
N LYS A 38 11.72 -17.61 1.49
CA LYS A 38 10.54 -17.16 2.25
C LYS A 38 10.48 -15.63 2.35
N ALA A 39 11.62 -14.97 2.53
CA ALA A 39 11.68 -13.51 2.55
C ALA A 39 11.25 -12.89 1.21
N LEU A 40 11.68 -13.49 0.09
CA LEU A 40 11.24 -13.07 -1.25
C LEU A 40 9.74 -13.25 -1.44
N ILE A 41 9.15 -14.35 -0.97
CA ILE A 41 7.70 -14.58 -1.02
C ILE A 41 6.94 -13.51 -0.21
N ILE A 42 7.42 -13.19 1.00
CA ILE A 42 6.82 -12.16 1.85
C ILE A 42 6.87 -10.79 1.16
N ASN A 43 8.05 -10.38 0.65
CA ASN A 43 8.21 -9.11 -0.05
C ASN A 43 7.35 -9.04 -1.33
N SER A 44 7.26 -10.15 -2.07
CA SER A 44 6.40 -10.27 -3.25
C SER A 44 4.92 -10.06 -2.90
N SER A 45 4.50 -10.58 -1.74
CA SER A 45 3.14 -10.38 -1.22
C SER A 45 2.91 -8.92 -0.79
N LEU A 46 3.91 -8.32 -0.15
CA LEU A 46 3.89 -6.91 0.29
C LEU A 46 3.85 -5.92 -0.89
N ALA A 47 4.41 -6.30 -2.04
CA ALA A 47 4.41 -5.47 -3.24
C ALA A 47 3.00 -5.06 -3.71
N MET A 48 1.95 -5.81 -3.35
CA MET A 48 0.56 -5.42 -3.62
C MET A 48 -0.02 -4.47 -2.56
N VAL A 49 0.42 -4.57 -1.31
CA VAL A 49 -0.14 -3.80 -0.18
C VAL A 49 0.13 -2.31 -0.35
N GLY A 50 1.36 -1.93 -0.68
CA GLY A 50 1.76 -0.52 -0.87
C GLY A 50 0.89 0.22 -1.90
N PRO A 51 0.77 -0.30 -3.14
CA PRO A 51 -0.10 0.27 -4.17
C PRO A 51 -1.58 0.36 -3.76
N ILE A 52 -2.13 -0.65 -3.07
CA ILE A 52 -3.52 -0.61 -2.60
C ILE A 52 -3.72 0.50 -1.57
N ILE A 53 -2.85 0.57 -0.55
CA ILE A 53 -2.91 1.63 0.47
C ILE A 53 -2.76 3.01 -0.17
N LEU A 54 -1.86 3.16 -1.13
CA LEU A 54 -1.65 4.41 -1.85
C LEU A 54 -2.92 4.83 -2.60
N VAL A 55 -3.53 3.95 -3.39
CA VAL A 55 -4.77 4.24 -4.12
C VAL A 55 -5.89 4.65 -3.17
N VAL A 56 -6.11 3.89 -2.09
CA VAL A 56 -7.17 4.18 -1.12
C VAL A 56 -6.92 5.52 -0.43
N THR A 57 -5.70 5.76 0.04
CA THR A 57 -5.33 7.01 0.72
C THR A 57 -5.48 8.21 -0.21
N THR A 58 -5.00 8.11 -1.46
CA THR A 58 -5.14 9.16 -2.47
C THR A 58 -6.61 9.38 -2.83
N THR A 59 -7.43 8.33 -2.90
CA THR A 59 -8.88 8.45 -3.15
C THR A 59 -9.57 9.20 -2.01
N VAL A 60 -9.25 8.86 -0.76
CA VAL A 60 -9.76 9.59 0.43
C VAL A 60 -9.37 11.06 0.38
N GLY A 61 -8.11 11.36 0.04
CA GLY A 61 -7.63 12.73 -0.13
C GLY A 61 -8.38 13.49 -1.22
N LEU A 62 -8.56 12.88 -2.40
CA LEU A 62 -9.26 13.52 -3.52
C LEU A 62 -10.75 13.72 -3.24
N ILE A 63 -11.43 12.77 -2.59
CA ILE A 63 -12.81 12.97 -2.11
C ILE A 63 -12.86 14.15 -1.14
N GLY A 64 -11.87 14.28 -0.25
CA GLY A 64 -11.76 15.42 0.67
C GLY A 64 -11.57 16.77 -0.03
N VAL A 65 -10.91 16.79 -1.19
CA VAL A 65 -10.68 18.00 -2.02
C VAL A 65 -11.76 18.15 -3.12
N ALA A 66 -12.79 17.28 -3.13
CA ALA A 66 -13.85 17.23 -4.14
C ALA A 66 -13.37 16.98 -5.59
N GLU A 67 -12.18 16.41 -5.78
CA GLU A 67 -11.67 16.00 -7.08
C GLU A 67 -11.98 14.52 -7.38
N LYS A 68 -12.29 14.20 -8.64
CA LYS A 68 -12.52 12.83 -9.09
C LYS A 68 -11.20 12.16 -9.47
N LEU A 69 -10.93 10.98 -8.90
CA LEU A 69 -9.80 10.15 -9.35
C LEU A 69 -10.11 9.59 -10.76
N SER A 70 -9.27 9.91 -11.74
CA SER A 70 -9.40 9.37 -13.10
C SER A 70 -9.14 7.86 -13.13
N LEU A 71 -10.04 7.11 -13.79
CA LEU A 71 -9.91 5.66 -14.01
C LEU A 71 -8.58 5.27 -14.65
N PHE A 72 -7.98 6.15 -15.46
CA PHE A 72 -6.67 5.92 -16.08
C PHE A 72 -5.56 5.73 -15.04
N LYS A 73 -5.54 6.54 -13.98
CA LYS A 73 -4.53 6.47 -12.92
C LYS A 73 -4.64 5.15 -12.15
N ILE A 74 -5.86 4.68 -11.91
CA ILE A 74 -6.12 3.39 -11.26
C ILE A 74 -5.59 2.24 -12.13
N SER A 75 -5.88 2.26 -13.43
CA SER A 75 -5.38 1.26 -14.38
C SER A 75 -3.85 1.21 -14.43
N CYS A 76 -3.16 2.35 -14.46
CA CYS A 76 -1.70 2.38 -14.44
C CYS A 76 -1.10 1.74 -13.18
N ILE A 77 -1.69 2.00 -12.00
CA ILE A 77 -1.23 1.41 -10.74
C ILE A 77 -1.43 -0.10 -10.76
N PHE A 78 -2.59 -0.57 -11.19
CA PHE A 78 -2.89 -1.99 -11.30
C PHE A 78 -1.92 -2.69 -12.27
N LEU A 79 -1.60 -2.05 -13.39
CA LEU A 79 -0.67 -2.57 -14.39
C LEU A 79 0.75 -2.71 -13.82
N GLY A 80 1.22 -1.74 -13.03
CA GLY A 80 2.49 -1.81 -12.33
C GLY A 80 2.58 -3.01 -11.37
N VAL A 81 1.50 -3.29 -10.63
CA VAL A 81 1.42 -4.46 -9.74
C VAL A 81 1.52 -5.77 -10.52
N VAL A 82 0.79 -5.87 -11.64
CA VAL A 82 0.83 -7.06 -12.51
C VAL A 82 2.24 -7.30 -13.05
N LEU A 83 2.94 -6.25 -13.48
CA LEU A 83 4.32 -6.36 -13.96
C LEU A 83 5.28 -6.89 -12.89
N ILE A 84 5.16 -6.45 -11.64
CA ILE A 84 5.97 -6.96 -10.52
C ILE A 84 5.72 -8.46 -10.32
N LEU A 85 4.45 -8.87 -10.28
CA LEU A 85 4.08 -10.29 -10.11
C LEU A 85 4.59 -11.19 -11.25
N VAL A 86 4.51 -10.70 -12.49
CA VAL A 86 5.07 -11.41 -13.66
C VAL A 86 6.59 -11.54 -13.55
N GLY A 87 7.28 -10.47 -13.14
CA GLY A 87 8.74 -10.49 -12.94
C GLY A 87 9.20 -11.51 -11.91
N ILE A 88 8.43 -11.70 -10.83
CA ILE A 88 8.72 -12.70 -9.79
C ILE A 88 8.44 -14.13 -10.28
N LYS A 89 7.38 -14.34 -11.08
CA LYS A 89 6.97 -15.66 -11.56
C LYS A 89 7.79 -16.16 -12.76
N SER A 90 8.65 -15.34 -13.37
CA SER A 90 9.40 -15.68 -14.59
C SER A 90 10.58 -16.65 -14.40
N ARG A 91 10.51 -17.56 -13.42
CA ARG A 91 11.44 -18.68 -13.26
C ARG A 91 10.81 -19.98 -13.72
#